data_AF-A0A8S8XXA0-F1
#
_entry.id   AF-A0A8S8XXA0-F1
#
_cell.length_a   1.000
_cell.length_b   1.000
_cell.length_c   1.000
_cell.angle_alpha   90.00
_cell.angle_beta   90.00
_cell.angle_gamma   90.00
#
_symmetry.space_group_name_H-M   'P 1'
#
loop_
_entity.id
_entity.type
_entity.pdbx_description
1 polymer ?
#
loop_
_entity_poly.entity_id
_entity_poly.type
_entity_poly.pdbx_seq_one_letter_code
_entity_poly.pdbx_strand_id
1 'polypeptide(L)'
;MTDYRLVWFQHLHKAAGTYVIRRAMANGETFWPEHTNGNPRVDGQLVPLWEMSSDQLTSFIDECEKKGVTFVACEWGGPDFQTLANDERSDIVDVHETTNKAIYFKLQLRPLFGVD
;
A
#
# COMPACT_ATOMS: atom_id res chain seq x y z
N MET A 1 13.71 12.46 12.31
CA MET A 1 13.68 11.41 11.27
C MET A 1 12.23 11.26 10.90
N THR A 2 11.88 11.43 9.63
CA THR A 2 10.50 11.21 9.19
C THR A 2 10.17 9.74 9.44
N ASP A 3 9.19 9.46 10.31
CA ASP A 3 8.67 8.11 10.48
C ASP A 3 8.22 7.60 9.12
N TYR A 4 8.93 6.59 8.61
CA TYR A 4 8.56 5.94 7.37
C TYR A 4 7.25 5.20 7.57
N ARG A 5 6.36 5.31 6.59
CA ARG A 5 5.04 4.67 6.61
C ARG A 5 4.70 4.13 5.23
N LEU A 6 4.40 2.85 5.18
CA LEU A 6 3.92 2.15 4.02
C LEU A 6 2.42 1.91 4.15
N VAL A 7 1.64 2.42 3.20
CA VAL A 7 0.24 2.02 3.04
C VAL A 7 0.17 0.76 2.20
N TRP A 8 -0.30 -0.31 2.81
CA TRP A 8 -0.63 -1.53 2.09
C TRP A 8 -2.11 -1.54 1.73
N PHE A 9 -2.42 -1.42 0.44
CA PHE A 9 -3.78 -1.45 -0.06
C PHE A 9 -4.14 -2.83 -0.61
N GLN A 10 -4.98 -3.57 0.11
CA GLN A 10 -5.56 -4.80 -0.41
C GLN A 10 -6.66 -4.45 -1.41
N HIS A 11 -6.42 -4.70 -2.69
CA HIS A 11 -7.35 -4.34 -3.75
C HIS A 11 -8.25 -5.52 -4.08
N LEU A 12 -9.44 -5.53 -3.49
CA LEU A 12 -10.50 -6.48 -3.85
C LEU A 12 -11.12 -6.12 -5.20
N HIS A 13 -11.22 -7.11 -6.09
CA HIS A 13 -11.81 -6.93 -7.42
C HIS A 13 -13.22 -6.35 -7.36
N LYS A 14 -13.48 -5.35 -8.22
CA LYS A 14 -14.74 -4.59 -8.35
C LYS A 14 -15.11 -3.67 -7.17
N ALA A 15 -14.21 -3.43 -6.22
CA ALA A 15 -14.43 -2.54 -5.08
C ALA A 15 -13.82 -1.12 -5.25
N ALA A 16 -13.98 -0.51 -6.43
CA ALA A 16 -13.49 0.86 -6.70
C ALA A 16 -11.97 1.11 -6.47
N GLY A 17 -11.11 0.09 -6.49
CA GLY A 17 -9.68 0.27 -6.18
C GLY A 17 -8.95 1.28 -7.05
N THR A 18 -9.29 1.42 -8.33
CA THR A 18 -8.74 2.48 -9.20
C THR A 18 -8.94 3.90 -8.63
N TYR A 19 -10.04 4.15 -7.91
CA TYR A 19 -10.27 5.44 -7.26
C TYR A 19 -9.30 5.66 -6.10
N VAL A 20 -9.09 4.65 -5.26
CA VAL A 20 -8.13 4.71 -4.14
C VAL A 20 -6.71 4.98 -4.66
N ILE A 21 -6.30 4.29 -5.73
CA ILE A 21 -4.99 4.51 -6.37
C ILE A 21 -4.85 5.95 -6.88
N ARG A 22 -5.85 6.48 -7.58
CA ARG A 22 -5.83 7.87 -8.07
C ARG A 22 -5.76 8.88 -6.92
N ARG A 23 -6.43 8.60 -5.80
CA ARG A 23 -6.35 9.44 -4.59
C ARG A 23 -4.96 9.38 -3.95
N ALA A 24 -4.35 8.19 -3.85
CA ALA A 24 -2.98 8.04 -3.37
C ALA A 24 -1.98 8.81 -4.24
N MET A 25 -2.12 8.75 -5.57
CA MET A 25 -1.34 9.56 -6.52
C MET A 25 -1.55 11.06 -6.30
N ALA A 26 -2.80 11.52 -6.18
CA ALA A 26 -3.12 12.93 -5.94
C ALA A 26 -2.58 13.46 -4.60
N ASN A 27 -2.38 12.57 -3.62
CA ASN A 27 -1.83 12.88 -2.31
C ASN A 27 -0.29 12.81 -2.25
N GLY A 28 0.36 12.58 -3.39
CA GLY A 28 1.82 12.49 -3.49
C GLY A 28 2.42 11.23 -2.85
N GLU A 29 1.66 10.13 -2.75
CA GLU A 29 2.26 8.85 -2.36
C GLU A 29 3.27 8.37 -3.43
N THR A 30 4.36 7.77 -2.97
CA THR A 30 5.37 7.17 -3.83
C THR A 30 5.04 5.70 -4.04
N PHE A 31 4.98 5.28 -5.29
CA PHE A 31 4.71 3.90 -5.68
C PHE A 31 6.00 3.16 -6.01
N TRP A 32 5.92 1.83 -6.08
CA TRP A 32 7.00 1.02 -6.64
C TRP A 32 7.36 1.49 -8.06
N PRO A 33 8.64 1.62 -8.45
CA PRO A 33 9.04 2.29 -9.69
C PRO A 33 8.35 1.78 -10.96
N GLU A 34 8.16 0.47 -11.07
CA GLU A 34 7.36 -0.15 -12.13
C GLU A 34 6.11 -0.75 -11.51
N HIS A 35 4.91 -0.28 -11.87
CA HIS A 35 3.67 -0.78 -11.26
C HIS A 35 2.50 -0.77 -12.23
N THR A 36 1.47 -1.58 -11.94
CA THR A 36 0.14 -1.46 -12.57
C THR A 36 -0.87 -1.15 -11.48
N ASN A 37 -1.46 0.04 -11.49
CA ASN A 37 -2.39 0.50 -10.45
C ASN A 37 -1.84 0.35 -9.01
N GLY A 38 -0.57 0.67 -8.79
CA GLY A 38 0.10 0.50 -7.50
C GLY A 38 0.53 -0.93 -7.18
N ASN A 39 0.16 -1.93 -7.99
CA ASN A 39 0.65 -3.29 -7.86
C ASN A 39 2.07 -3.42 -8.44
N PRO A 40 3.09 -3.74 -7.63
CA PRO A 40 4.49 -3.75 -8.05
C PRO A 40 4.77 -4.70 -9.21
N ARG A 41 5.69 -4.28 -10.08
CA ARG A 41 6.29 -5.09 -11.14
C ARG A 41 7.81 -5.09 -11.08
N VAL A 42 8.38 -6.17 -11.58
CA VAL A 42 9.81 -6.31 -11.88
C VAL A 42 9.93 -6.97 -13.24
N ASP A 43 10.68 -6.36 -14.15
CA ASP A 43 10.90 -6.85 -15.51
C ASP A 43 9.60 -7.14 -16.27
N GLY A 44 8.60 -6.26 -16.11
CA GLY A 44 7.28 -6.41 -16.73
C GLY A 44 6.37 -7.44 -16.08
N GLN A 45 6.80 -8.18 -15.05
CA GLN A 45 5.99 -9.19 -14.36
C GLN A 45 5.47 -8.68 -13.02
N LEU A 46 4.25 -9.08 -12.64
CA LEU A 46 3.70 -8.75 -11.33
C LEU A 46 4.51 -9.44 -10.24
N VAL A 47 4.83 -8.70 -9.17
CA VAL A 47 5.41 -9.28 -7.97
C VAL A 47 4.32 -10.09 -7.25
N PRO A 48 4.50 -11.41 -7.04
CA PRO A 48 3.48 -12.25 -6.43
C PRO A 48 3.47 -12.10 -4.90
N LEU A 49 3.05 -10.92 -4.42
CA LEU A 49 3.05 -10.56 -2.99
C LEU A 49 2.26 -11.56 -2.13
N TRP A 50 1.28 -12.25 -2.71
CA TRP A 50 0.45 -13.28 -2.07
C TRP A 50 1.13 -14.65 -1.94
N GLU A 51 2.24 -14.90 -2.63
CA GLU A 51 3.03 -16.13 -2.53
C GLU A 51 4.25 -15.97 -1.61
N MET A 52 4.54 -14.75 -1.18
CA MET A 52 5.68 -14.47 -0.31
C MET A 52 5.49 -15.08 1.08
N SER A 53 6.54 -15.73 1.59
CA SER A 53 6.65 -16.05 3.00
C SER A 53 6.78 -14.79 3.85
N SER A 54 6.59 -14.91 5.16
CA SER A 54 6.78 -13.83 6.14
C SER A 54 8.13 -13.11 5.98
N ASP A 55 9.22 -13.87 5.80
CA ASP A 55 10.57 -13.32 5.63
C ASP A 55 10.74 -12.57 4.30
N GLN A 56 10.17 -13.11 3.22
CA GLN A 56 10.18 -12.47 1.90
C GLN A 56 9.36 -11.17 1.91
N LEU A 57 8.21 -11.19 2.60
CA LEU A 57 7.34 -10.03 2.72
C LEU A 57 7.99 -8.93 3.58
N THR A 58 8.64 -9.30 4.68
CA THR A 58 9.44 -8.37 5.50
C THR A 58 10.57 -7.74 4.68
N SER A 59 11.30 -8.56 3.93
CA SER A 59 12.37 -8.08 3.04
C SER A 59 11.83 -7.12 1.97
N PHE A 60 10.64 -7.37 1.45
CA PHE A 60 9.97 -6.49 0.50
C PHE A 60 9.59 -5.13 1.14
N ILE A 61 9.11 -5.11 2.39
CA ILE A 61 8.83 -3.88 3.13
C ILE A 61 10.12 -3.06 3.35
N ASP A 62 11.22 -3.74 3.70
CA ASP A 62 12.53 -3.10 3.83
C ASP A 62 13.01 -2.46 2.51
N GLU A 63 12.75 -3.13 1.37
CA GLU A 63 13.04 -2.56 0.06
C GLU A 63 12.15 -1.37 -0.27
N CYS A 64 10.87 -1.41 0.10
CA CYS A 64 9.98 -0.26 -0.05
C CYS A 64 10.52 0.95 0.72
N GLU A 65 10.98 0.75 1.96
CA GLU A 65 11.57 1.82 2.77
C GLU A 65 12.82 2.40 2.12
N LYS A 66 13.75 1.53 1.70
CA LYS A 66 14.98 1.96 1.02
C LYS A 66 14.72 2.75 -0.27
N LYS A 67 13.64 2.43 -0.97
CA LYS A 67 13.22 3.09 -2.22
C LYS A 67 12.32 4.31 -1.95
N GLY A 68 11.91 4.56 -0.72
CA GLY A 68 10.97 5.62 -0.36
C GLY A 68 9.55 5.37 -0.86
N VAL A 69 9.16 4.11 -1.12
CA VAL A 69 7.81 3.72 -1.51
C VAL A 69 6.88 3.84 -0.32
N THR A 70 5.78 4.58 -0.45
CA THR A 70 4.82 4.82 0.64
C THR A 70 3.46 4.21 0.37
N PHE A 71 3.25 3.61 -0.81
CA PHE A 71 2.00 2.94 -1.17
C PHE A 71 2.25 1.72 -2.06
N VAL A 72 1.67 0.59 -1.68
CA VAL A 72 1.66 -0.66 -2.45
C VAL A 72 0.23 -1.17 -2.54
N ALA A 73 -0.20 -1.61 -3.73
CA ALA A 73 -1.45 -2.34 -3.91
C ALA A 73 -1.18 -3.83 -4.08
N CYS A 74 -1.99 -4.68 -3.47
CA CYS A 74 -2.00 -6.12 -3.70
C CYS A 74 -3.36 -6.51 -4.28
N GLU A 75 -3.41 -6.78 -5.59
CA GLU A 75 -4.68 -7.08 -6.29
C GLU A 75 -5.09 -8.56 -6.24
N TRP A 76 -4.15 -9.46 -5.97
CA TRP A 76 -4.37 -10.90 -6.04
C TRP A 76 -4.06 -11.58 -4.72
N GLY A 77 -4.83 -12.62 -4.39
CA GLY A 77 -4.67 -13.40 -3.18
C GLY A 77 -4.77 -12.57 -1.89
N GLY A 78 -4.24 -13.14 -0.81
CA GLY A 78 -3.99 -12.44 0.43
C GLY A 78 -2.53 -12.68 0.83
N PRO A 79 -1.72 -11.63 1.05
CA PRO A 79 -0.39 -11.78 1.62
C PRO A 79 -0.49 -12.30 3.07
N ASP A 80 0.64 -12.58 3.69
CA ASP A 80 0.69 -12.84 5.13
C ASP A 80 0.31 -11.57 5.91
N PHE A 81 -0.99 -11.43 6.19
CA PHE A 81 -1.55 -10.29 6.92
C PHE A 81 -1.02 -10.19 8.36
N GLN A 82 -0.61 -11.30 8.97
CA GLN A 82 -0.05 -11.27 10.32
C GLN A 82 1.33 -10.60 10.30
N THR A 83 2.15 -10.92 9.30
CA THR A 83 3.43 -10.24 9.09
C THR A 83 3.22 -8.74 8.82
N LEU A 84 2.29 -8.38 7.92
CA LEU A 84 1.98 -6.97 7.63
C LEU A 84 1.44 -6.19 8.83
N ALA A 85 0.66 -6.82 9.71
CA ALA A 85 0.04 -6.16 10.85
C ALA A 85 1.01 -6.00 12.03
N ASN A 86 2.04 -6.84 12.10
CA ASN A 86 3.07 -6.79 13.14
C ASN A 86 4.24 -5.87 12.75
N ASP A 87 4.35 -5.44 11.49
CA ASP A 87 5.35 -4.46 11.06
C ASP A 87 4.86 -3.05 11.38
N GLU A 88 5.55 -2.35 12.28
CA GLU A 88 5.19 -1.00 12.75
C GLU A 88 5.16 0.05 11.64
N ARG A 89 5.81 -0.22 10.49
CA ARG A 89 5.85 0.69 9.34
C ARG A 89 4.65 0.50 8.42
N SER A 90 3.89 -0.58 8.56
CA SER A 90 2.85 -0.99 7.63
C SER A 90 1.44 -0.66 8.14
N ASP A 91 0.76 0.24 7.45
CA ASP A 91 -0.66 0.51 7.62
C ASP A 91 -1.45 -0.35 6.61
N ILE A 92 -2.08 -1.44 7.07
CA ILE A 92 -2.98 -2.23 6.22
C ILE A 92 -4.29 -1.47 6.01
N VAL A 93 -4.69 -1.36 4.75
CA VAL A 93 -5.91 -0.71 4.30
C VAL A 93 -6.63 -1.61 3.30
N ASP A 94 -7.89 -1.95 3.58
CA ASP A 94 -8.72 -2.79 2.70
C ASP A 94 -10.09 -2.15 2.43
N VAL A 95 -10.68 -2.41 1.27
CA VAL A 95 -12.00 -1.89 0.88
C VAL A 95 -13.12 -2.79 1.40
N HIS A 96 -13.38 -2.76 2.70
CA HIS A 96 -14.70 -3.14 3.20
C HIS A 96 -15.68 -1.96 2.99
N GLU A 97 -16.96 -2.23 2.78
CA GLU A 97 -17.98 -1.20 2.46
C GLU A 97 -18.06 -0.06 3.50
N THR A 98 -17.68 -0.32 4.75
CA THR A 98 -17.50 0.67 5.83
C THR A 98 -16.12 1.34 5.84
N THR A 99 -15.08 0.66 5.33
CA THR A 99 -13.70 1.16 5.23
C THR A 99 -13.54 2.21 4.15
N ASN A 100 -14.36 2.23 3.08
CA ASN A 100 -14.29 3.28 2.06
C ASN A 100 -14.32 4.69 2.66
N LYS A 101 -15.09 4.93 3.74
CA LYS A 101 -15.04 6.19 4.48
C LYS A 101 -13.73 6.36 5.27
N ALA A 102 -13.18 5.33 5.89
CA ALA A 102 -11.93 5.38 6.65
C ALA A 102 -10.67 5.54 5.77
N ILE A 103 -10.61 4.86 4.61
CA ILE A 103 -9.59 5.06 3.56
C ILE A 103 -9.66 6.49 3.08
N TYR A 104 -10.87 6.95 2.74
CA TYR A 104 -11.10 8.30 2.30
C TYR A 104 -10.73 9.30 3.39
N PHE A 105 -11.02 9.05 4.66
CA PHE A 105 -10.65 9.93 5.78
C PHE A 105 -9.11 9.98 5.95
N LYS A 106 -8.42 8.84 6.03
CA LYS A 106 -6.95 8.79 6.13
C LYS A 106 -6.27 9.46 4.91
N LEU A 107 -6.79 9.26 3.70
CA LEU A 107 -6.26 9.90 2.48
C LEU A 107 -6.69 11.37 2.33
N GLN A 108 -7.87 11.79 2.76
CA GLN A 108 -8.34 13.18 2.65
C GLN A 108 -7.81 14.11 3.73
N LEU A 109 -7.39 13.59 4.89
CA LEU A 109 -6.91 14.41 6.01
C LEU A 109 -5.45 14.87 5.86
N ARG A 110 -4.72 14.44 4.82
CA ARG A 110 -3.34 14.90 4.56
C ARG A 110 -3.15 16.42 4.39
N PRO A 111 -4.09 17.22 3.84
CA PRO A 111 -3.97 18.68 3.86
C PRO A 111 -4.46 19.32 5.18
N LEU A 112 -5.01 18.56 6.14
CA LEU A 112 -5.55 19.10 7.39
C LEU A 112 -4.65 18.86 8.62
N PHE A 113 -3.70 17.93 8.53
CA PHE A 113 -2.61 17.76 9.51
C PHE A 113 -1.27 18.15 8.89
N GLY A 114 -1.28 19.26 8.15
CA GLY A 114 -0.07 19.97 7.78
C GLY A 114 0.72 20.28 9.06
N VAL A 115 1.98 19.88 9.03
CA VAL A 115 3.03 20.26 9.96
C VAL A 115 3.06 21.78 10.03
N ASP A 116 2.69 22.34 11.19
CA ASP A 116 3.32 23.56 11.71
C ASP A 116 4.48 23.14 12.63
#